data_AF-A0A820G5C2-F1
#
_entry.id   AF-A0A820G5C2-F1
#
_cell.length_a   1.000
_cell.length_b   1.000
_cell.length_c   1.000
_cell.angle_alpha   90.00
_cell.angle_beta   90.00
_cell.angle_gamma   90.00
#
_symmetry.space_group_name_H-M   'P 1'
#
loop_
_entity.id
_entity.type
_entity.pdbx_description
1 polymer ?
#
loop_
_entity_poly.entity_id
_entity_poly.type
_entity_poly.pdbx_seq_one_letter_code
_entity_poly.pdbx_strand_id
1 'polypeptide(L)'
;MLFCGKTGFFAAHHHAPSNGFFIYYCFTHIAIDHEGNVGAVYRTRSGMNEKTTACGALAAFTSEIASNKLNLTFNEDDIEMSMLKKHIVRKTNLSTDPTKGPNLFEVTMAAYETITIDLERHVKRDAEEFKDRQYALFTGVQIHGPNGSDHCWLGKASLLIKGELSPLVLSANSTSQV
;
A
#
# COMPACT_ATOMS: atom_id res chain seq x y z
N MET A 1 2.81 -1.69 4.17
CA MET A 1 3.32 -3.08 4.05
C MET A 1 2.44 -3.99 4.90
N LEU A 2 2.34 -5.28 4.58
CA LEU A 2 1.48 -6.24 5.30
C LEU A 2 2.24 -6.96 6.42
N PHE A 3 2.56 -6.26 7.51
CA PHE A 3 3.40 -6.78 8.60
C PHE A 3 2.67 -7.72 9.57
N CYS A 4 1.34 -7.76 9.55
CA CYS A 4 0.56 -8.74 10.33
C CYS A 4 0.89 -10.20 9.95
N GLY A 5 1.43 -10.42 8.74
CA GLY A 5 1.94 -11.70 8.28
C GLY A 5 0.87 -12.80 8.20
N LYS A 6 1.33 -14.05 8.00
CA LYS A 6 0.42 -15.22 7.95
C LYS A 6 -0.45 -15.31 9.20
N THR A 7 0.15 -15.07 10.37
CA THR A 7 -0.53 -15.22 11.66
C THR A 7 -1.69 -14.24 11.81
N GLY A 8 -1.49 -12.96 11.46
CA GLY A 8 -2.56 -11.96 11.54
C GLY A 8 -3.70 -12.23 10.57
N PHE A 9 -3.37 -12.64 9.33
CA PHE A 9 -4.37 -13.09 8.36
C PHE A 9 -5.16 -14.29 8.90
N PHE A 10 -4.50 -15.38 9.32
CA PHE A 10 -5.17 -16.56 9.90
C PHE A 10 -6.05 -16.20 11.10
N ALA A 11 -5.58 -15.35 12.01
CA ALA A 11 -6.34 -14.92 13.18
C ALA A 11 -7.64 -14.20 12.79
N ALA A 12 -7.60 -13.31 11.78
CA ALA A 12 -8.80 -12.65 11.27
C ALA A 12 -9.82 -13.68 10.71
N HIS A 13 -9.36 -14.71 10.01
CA HIS A 13 -10.22 -15.76 9.48
C HIS A 13 -10.85 -16.65 10.55
N HIS A 14 -10.14 -17.00 11.61
CA HIS A 14 -10.72 -17.79 12.69
C HIS A 14 -11.77 -17.03 13.51
N HIS A 15 -11.67 -15.70 13.57
CA HIS A 15 -12.60 -14.86 14.35
C HIS A 15 -13.78 -14.32 13.53
N ALA A 16 -13.82 -14.56 12.22
CA ALA A 16 -14.93 -14.13 11.39
C ALA A 16 -16.07 -15.15 11.35
N PRO A 17 -17.31 -14.68 11.12
CA PRO A 17 -18.45 -15.56 10.89
C PRO A 17 -18.17 -16.64 9.83
N SER A 18 -18.70 -17.85 10.05
CA SER A 18 -18.51 -18.98 9.14
C SER A 18 -19.09 -18.74 7.74
N ASN A 19 -20.14 -17.91 7.63
CA ASN A 19 -20.79 -17.50 6.39
C ASN A 19 -20.38 -16.09 5.92
N GLY A 20 -19.32 -15.51 6.48
CA GLY A 20 -18.87 -14.15 6.18
C GLY A 20 -18.08 -14.05 4.88
N PHE A 21 -18.23 -12.92 4.20
CA PHE A 21 -17.37 -12.49 3.09
C PHE A 21 -16.28 -11.59 3.63
N PHE A 22 -15.05 -11.78 3.15
CA PHE A 22 -13.92 -10.92 3.51
C PHE A 22 -13.71 -9.84 2.47
N ILE A 23 -13.49 -8.61 2.94
CA ILE A 23 -13.08 -7.51 2.09
C ILE A 23 -11.77 -6.96 2.63
N TYR A 24 -10.72 -7.01 1.80
CA TYR A 24 -9.41 -6.46 2.12
C TYR A 24 -9.18 -5.17 1.36
N TYR A 25 -8.93 -4.09 2.09
CA TYR A 25 -8.44 -2.83 1.56
C TYR A 25 -6.96 -2.68 1.91
N CYS A 26 -6.08 -2.65 0.91
CA CYS A 26 -4.65 -2.51 1.13
C CYS A 26 -4.07 -1.39 0.26
N PHE A 27 -3.78 -0.26 0.90
CA PHE A 27 -3.35 0.95 0.21
C PHE A 27 -1.98 1.39 0.70
N THR A 28 -1.12 1.78 -0.23
CA THR A 28 -0.02 2.69 0.09
C THR A 28 -0.57 4.12 0.14
N HIS A 29 0.24 5.11 0.48
CA HIS A 29 -0.24 6.49 0.47
C HIS A 29 0.82 7.52 0.11
N ILE A 30 0.36 8.63 -0.45
CA ILE A 30 1.18 9.77 -0.86
C ILE A 30 0.42 11.09 -0.64
N ALA A 31 1.12 12.20 -0.45
CA ALA A 31 0.51 13.53 -0.40
C ALA A 31 0.69 14.29 -1.71
N ILE A 32 -0.27 15.15 -2.03
CA ILE A 32 -0.17 16.18 -3.07
C ILE A 32 -0.69 17.48 -2.46
N ASP A 33 0.12 18.55 -2.49
CA ASP A 33 -0.31 19.85 -1.95
C ASP A 33 -1.14 20.67 -2.95
N HIS A 34 -1.58 21.85 -2.50
CA HIS A 34 -2.36 22.80 -3.30
C HIS A 34 -1.64 23.34 -4.55
N GLU A 35 -0.32 23.20 -4.63
CA GLU A 35 0.50 23.61 -5.79
C GLU A 35 0.77 22.42 -6.72
N GLY A 36 0.30 21.22 -6.36
CA GLY A 36 0.54 19.99 -7.10
C GLY A 36 1.88 19.32 -6.76
N ASN A 37 2.61 19.79 -5.75
CA ASN A 37 3.86 19.14 -5.34
C ASN A 37 3.56 17.83 -4.62
N VAL A 38 4.33 16.80 -4.96
CA VAL A 38 4.18 15.45 -4.42
C VAL A 38 5.02 15.28 -3.16
N GLY A 39 4.44 14.66 -2.14
CA GLY A 39 5.17 14.08 -1.02
C GLY A 39 4.94 14.73 0.33
N ALA A 40 4.40 15.95 0.37
CA ALA A 40 4.07 16.62 1.62
C ALA A 40 2.82 17.49 1.49
N VAL A 41 2.05 17.62 2.57
CA VAL A 41 0.84 18.45 2.62
C VAL A 41 0.68 19.06 4.00
N TYR A 42 -0.07 20.17 4.09
CA TYR A 42 -0.47 20.74 5.37
C TYR A 42 -1.53 19.85 6.04
N ARG A 43 -1.26 19.43 7.27
CA ARG A 43 -2.23 18.73 8.12
C ARG A 43 -2.95 19.73 9.02
N THR A 44 -3.69 20.65 8.41
CA THR A 44 -4.30 21.81 9.11
C THR A 44 -5.28 21.40 10.21
N ARG A 45 -5.99 20.27 10.05
CA ARG A 45 -6.87 19.71 11.09
C ARG A 45 -6.12 19.24 12.35
N SER A 46 -4.80 19.06 12.26
CA SER A 46 -3.94 18.64 13.37
C SER A 46 -3.22 19.82 14.03
N GLY A 47 -3.49 21.06 13.61
CA GLY A 47 -2.82 22.27 14.13
C GLY A 47 -1.36 22.42 13.70
N MET A 48 -0.92 21.70 12.66
CA MET A 48 0.44 21.80 12.14
C MET A 48 0.59 23.04 11.25
N ASN A 49 1.63 23.82 11.53
CA ASN A 49 1.95 25.05 10.79
C ASN A 49 2.87 24.81 9.58
N GLU A 50 3.34 23.58 9.38
CA GLU A 50 4.28 23.20 8.33
C GLU A 50 3.77 21.99 7.53
N LYS A 51 4.22 21.88 6.28
CA LYS A 51 3.96 20.70 5.46
C LYS A 51 4.69 19.50 6.08
N THR A 52 4.00 18.37 6.18
CA THR A 52 4.62 17.11 6.63
C THR A 52 4.54 16.05 5.56
N THR A 53 5.49 15.12 5.57
CA THR A 53 5.57 14.09 4.54
C THR A 53 4.41 13.10 4.62
N ALA A 54 4.02 12.58 3.46
CA ALA A 54 3.18 11.40 3.34
C ALA A 54 3.55 10.64 2.06
N CYS A 55 4.00 9.39 2.13
CA CYS A 55 4.37 8.62 3.32
C CYS A 55 5.78 8.98 3.85
N GLY A 56 5.92 9.20 5.16
CA GLY A 56 7.22 9.52 5.77
C GLY A 56 8.27 8.41 5.61
N ALA A 57 7.87 7.14 5.73
CA ALA A 57 8.78 6.00 5.53
C ALA A 57 9.26 5.89 4.08
N LEU A 58 8.35 6.09 3.10
CA LEU A 58 8.73 6.07 1.69
C LEU A 58 9.61 7.27 1.33
N ALA A 59 9.33 8.46 1.88
CA ALA A 59 10.18 9.65 1.71
C ALA A 59 11.58 9.44 2.29
N ALA A 60 11.69 8.84 3.47
CA ALA A 60 12.98 8.49 4.08
C ALA A 60 13.75 7.49 3.21
N PHE A 61 13.08 6.44 2.71
CA PHE A 61 13.70 5.47 1.81
C PHE A 61 14.17 6.11 0.49
N THR A 62 13.35 6.95 -0.14
CA THR A 62 13.73 7.73 -1.32
C THR A 62 14.97 8.60 -1.04
N SER A 63 14.99 9.29 0.10
CA SER A 63 16.12 10.14 0.51
C SER A 63 17.39 9.32 0.76
N GLU A 64 17.29 8.12 1.34
CA GLU A 64 18.43 7.22 1.53
C GLU A 64 19.04 6.81 0.19
N ILE A 65 18.22 6.49 -0.82
CA ILE A 65 18.71 6.18 -2.17
C ILE A 65 19.41 7.40 -2.78
N ALA A 66 18.73 8.55 -2.81
CA ALA A 66 19.25 9.78 -3.43
C ALA A 66 20.56 10.27 -2.79
N SER A 67 20.72 10.05 -1.48
CA SER A 67 21.94 10.43 -0.75
C SER A 67 23.04 9.37 -0.75
N ASN A 68 22.87 8.26 -1.48
CA ASN A 68 23.78 7.11 -1.50
C ASN A 68 24.04 6.55 -0.08
N LYS A 69 23.00 6.53 0.75
CA LYS A 69 23.02 6.03 2.15
C LYS A 69 22.06 4.87 2.37
N LEU A 70 21.59 4.22 1.29
CA LEU A 70 20.68 3.10 1.38
C LEU A 70 21.24 1.99 2.26
N ASN A 71 20.56 1.72 3.37
CA ASN A 71 20.89 0.60 4.25
C ASN A 71 19.81 -0.48 4.18
N LEU A 72 20.17 -1.64 3.65
CA LEU A 72 19.32 -2.83 3.60
C LEU A 72 19.62 -3.85 4.71
N THR A 73 20.45 -3.51 5.69
CA THR A 73 20.69 -4.35 6.86
C THR A 73 19.44 -4.36 7.75
N PHE A 74 19.17 -5.49 8.41
CA PHE A 74 18.08 -5.54 9.39
C PHE A 74 18.45 -4.74 10.64
N ASN A 75 17.54 -3.89 11.11
CA ASN A 75 17.64 -3.20 12.38
C ASN A 75 16.50 -3.69 13.31
N GLU A 76 16.87 -4.23 14.47
CA GLU A 76 15.90 -4.68 15.48
C GLU A 76 15.13 -3.53 16.13
N ASP A 77 15.73 -2.33 16.17
CA ASP A 77 15.06 -1.13 16.67
C ASP A 77 14.15 -0.47 15.61
N ASP A 78 14.24 -0.91 14.34
CA ASP A 78 13.43 -0.38 13.24
C ASP A 78 13.05 -1.49 12.23
N ILE A 79 12.33 -2.48 12.77
CA ILE A 79 11.94 -3.71 12.06
C ILE A 79 11.10 -3.37 10.81
N GLU A 80 10.11 -2.49 10.95
CA GLU A 80 9.16 -2.18 9.88
C GLU A 80 9.84 -1.46 8.72
N MET A 81 10.69 -0.45 8.99
CA MET A 81 11.43 0.23 7.93
C MET A 81 12.43 -0.69 7.26
N SER A 82 13.14 -1.52 8.05
CA SER A 82 14.08 -2.51 7.52
C SER A 82 13.41 -3.47 6.54
N MET A 83 12.23 -3.98 6.92
CA MET A 83 11.47 -4.92 6.10
C MET A 83 10.79 -4.23 4.91
N LEU A 84 10.31 -3.00 5.07
CA LEU A 84 9.76 -2.19 3.98
C LEU A 84 10.78 -2.02 2.86
N LYS A 85 11.99 -1.54 3.17
CA LYS A 85 13.05 -1.33 2.17
C LYS A 85 13.41 -2.63 1.45
N LYS A 86 13.64 -3.70 2.23
CA LYS A 86 13.96 -5.02 1.70
C LYS A 86 12.86 -5.57 0.79
N HIS A 87 11.59 -5.45 1.19
CA HIS A 87 10.49 -5.99 0.40
C HIS A 87 10.33 -5.26 -0.92
N ILE A 88 10.40 -3.92 -0.91
CA ILE A 88 10.28 -3.12 -2.13
C ILE A 88 11.42 -3.47 -3.09
N VAL A 89 12.67 -3.44 -2.64
CA VAL A 89 13.85 -3.74 -3.49
C VAL A 89 13.81 -5.18 -4.03
N ARG A 90 13.35 -6.16 -3.24
CA ARG A 90 13.36 -7.58 -3.67
C ARG A 90 12.21 -7.96 -4.60
N LYS A 91 11.09 -7.25 -4.57
CA LYS A 91 9.86 -7.63 -5.28
C LYS A 91 9.55 -6.75 -6.48
N THR A 92 10.32 -5.68 -6.70
CA THR A 92 10.09 -4.72 -7.76
C THR A 92 11.40 -4.43 -8.50
N ASN A 93 11.29 -3.80 -9.67
CA ASN A 93 12.45 -3.36 -10.45
C ASN A 93 12.89 -1.92 -10.11
N LEU A 94 12.59 -1.45 -8.89
CA LEU A 94 12.92 -0.10 -8.44
C LEU A 94 14.45 0.09 -8.46
N SER A 95 14.92 1.13 -9.16
CA SER A 95 16.33 1.52 -9.16
C SER A 95 16.77 1.90 -7.74
N THR A 96 17.97 1.49 -7.35
CA THR A 96 18.63 1.95 -6.12
C THR A 96 19.94 2.67 -6.40
N ASP A 97 20.22 2.99 -7.67
CA ASP A 97 21.36 3.79 -8.09
C ASP A 97 21.09 5.27 -7.73
N PRO A 98 21.93 5.94 -6.92
CA PRO A 98 21.72 7.34 -6.55
C PRO A 98 21.70 8.30 -7.75
N THR A 99 22.38 7.99 -8.86
CA THR A 99 22.46 8.84 -10.05
C THR A 99 21.22 8.76 -10.94
N LYS A 100 20.47 7.67 -10.81
CA LYS A 100 19.23 7.37 -11.52
C LYS A 100 18.17 6.90 -10.51
N GLY A 101 18.18 7.54 -9.35
CA GLY A 101 17.36 7.16 -8.21
C GLY A 101 15.90 7.48 -8.49
N PRO A 102 14.96 6.68 -7.96
CA PRO A 102 13.54 6.91 -8.16
C PRO A 102 13.10 8.15 -7.40
N ASN A 103 12.11 8.85 -7.94
CA ASN A 103 11.36 9.85 -7.18
C ASN A 103 10.37 9.18 -6.21
N LEU A 104 9.78 9.97 -5.33
CA LEU A 104 8.85 9.45 -4.31
C LEU A 104 7.61 8.77 -4.90
N PHE A 105 7.12 9.24 -6.06
CA PHE A 105 6.00 8.60 -6.74
C PHE A 105 6.37 7.20 -7.22
N GLU A 106 7.55 7.01 -7.83
CA GLU A 106 8.05 5.71 -8.25
C GLU A 106 8.23 4.74 -7.07
N VAL A 107 8.78 5.22 -5.95
CA VAL A 107 8.88 4.44 -4.70
C VAL A 107 7.50 4.07 -4.16
N THR A 108 6.52 4.98 -4.25
CA THR A 108 5.13 4.73 -3.85
C THR A 108 4.49 3.65 -4.72
N MET A 109 4.70 3.69 -6.03
CA MET A 109 4.18 2.68 -6.94
C MET A 109 4.84 1.31 -6.73
N ALA A 110 6.13 1.27 -6.44
CA ALA A 110 6.82 0.04 -6.06
C ALA A 110 6.29 -0.52 -4.71
N ALA A 111 5.95 0.35 -3.75
CA ALA A 111 5.29 -0.05 -2.52
C ALA A 111 3.88 -0.61 -2.77
N TYR A 112 3.10 0.00 -3.68
CA TYR A 112 1.80 -0.50 -4.13
C TYR A 112 1.89 -1.89 -4.78
N GLU A 113 2.87 -2.10 -5.66
CA GLU A 113 3.11 -3.41 -6.28
C GLU A 113 3.43 -4.46 -5.20
N THR A 114 4.34 -4.11 -4.28
CA THR A 114 4.76 -4.96 -3.17
C THR A 114 3.58 -5.41 -2.30
N ILE A 115 2.71 -4.48 -1.87
CA ILE A 115 1.55 -4.83 -1.04
C ILE A 115 0.50 -5.64 -1.80
N THR A 116 0.37 -5.42 -3.11
CA THR A 116 -0.57 -6.17 -3.96
C THR A 116 -0.12 -7.63 -4.09
N ILE A 117 1.17 -7.85 -4.38
CA ILE A 117 1.77 -9.19 -4.41
C ILE A 117 1.60 -9.90 -3.07
N ASP A 118 1.87 -9.20 -1.96
CA ASP A 118 1.75 -9.78 -0.63
C ASP A 118 0.30 -10.15 -0.28
N LEU A 119 -0.67 -9.26 -0.57
CA LEU A 119 -2.08 -9.52 -0.28
C LEU A 119 -2.57 -10.77 -1.02
N GLU A 120 -2.29 -10.86 -2.32
CA GLU A 120 -2.70 -12.02 -3.12
C GLU A 120 -2.07 -13.31 -2.62
N ARG A 121 -0.79 -13.27 -2.23
CA ARG A 121 -0.10 -14.43 -1.66
C ARG A 121 -0.72 -14.88 -0.35
N HIS A 122 -1.08 -13.94 0.54
CA HIS A 122 -1.71 -14.25 1.82
C HIS A 122 -3.11 -14.84 1.61
N VAL A 123 -3.94 -14.20 0.80
CA VAL A 123 -5.32 -14.65 0.55
C VAL A 123 -5.37 -16.00 -0.18
N LYS A 124 -4.45 -16.27 -1.13
CA LYS A 124 -4.35 -17.59 -1.77
C LYS A 124 -4.03 -18.69 -0.75
N ARG A 125 -3.08 -18.45 0.14
CA ARG A 125 -2.74 -19.38 1.22
C ARG A 125 -3.92 -19.62 2.14
N ASP A 126 -4.63 -18.57 2.54
CA ASP A 126 -5.79 -18.70 3.42
C ASP A 126 -6.93 -19.46 2.72
N ALA A 127 -7.09 -19.30 1.40
CA ALA A 127 -8.06 -20.04 0.61
C ALA A 127 -7.76 -21.56 0.51
N GLU A 128 -6.52 -21.99 0.71
CA GLU A 128 -6.17 -23.42 0.80
C GLU A 128 -6.76 -24.06 2.07
N GLU A 129 -6.78 -23.31 3.17
CA GLU A 129 -7.32 -23.73 4.47
C GLU A 129 -8.84 -23.52 4.55
N PHE A 130 -9.30 -22.32 4.17
CA PHE A 130 -10.69 -21.89 4.29
C PHE A 130 -11.39 -21.91 2.93
N LYS A 131 -11.59 -23.12 2.38
CA LYS A 131 -12.03 -23.35 0.99
C LYS A 131 -13.37 -22.71 0.60
N ASP A 132 -14.29 -22.57 1.58
CA ASP A 132 -15.62 -22.01 1.35
C ASP A 132 -15.66 -20.48 1.48
N ARG A 133 -14.57 -19.85 1.90
CA ARG A 133 -14.50 -18.40 2.06
C ARG A 133 -14.32 -17.70 0.72
N GLN A 134 -14.90 -16.51 0.66
CA GLN A 134 -14.81 -15.61 -0.50
C GLN A 134 -14.19 -14.29 -0.08
N TYR A 135 -13.38 -13.74 -0.98
CA TYR A 135 -12.57 -12.57 -0.70
C TYR A 135 -12.73 -11.53 -1.81
N ALA A 136 -12.96 -10.28 -1.45
CA ALA A 136 -12.81 -9.13 -2.33
C ALA A 136 -11.55 -8.36 -1.93
N LEU A 137 -10.65 -8.14 -2.89
CA LEU A 137 -9.36 -7.48 -2.69
C LEU A 137 -9.38 -6.15 -3.41
N PHE A 138 -9.08 -5.07 -2.71
CA PHE A 138 -8.94 -3.73 -3.25
C PHE A 138 -7.58 -3.18 -2.85
N THR A 139 -6.71 -2.95 -3.84
CA THR A 139 -5.40 -2.33 -3.63
C THR A 139 -5.27 -1.03 -4.41
N GLY A 140 -4.46 -0.11 -3.90
CA GLY A 140 -4.28 1.18 -4.54
C GLY A 140 -3.40 2.13 -3.77
N VAL A 141 -3.59 3.42 -4.05
CA VAL A 141 -2.86 4.53 -3.42
C VAL A 141 -3.88 5.49 -2.81
N GLN A 142 -3.83 5.68 -1.50
CA GLN A 142 -4.51 6.80 -0.84
C GLN A 142 -3.72 8.08 -1.08
N ILE A 143 -4.40 9.14 -1.51
CA ILE A 143 -3.82 10.43 -1.85
C ILE A 143 -4.33 11.46 -0.85
N HIS A 144 -3.43 11.99 -0.02
CA HIS A 144 -3.73 13.06 0.93
C HIS A 144 -3.66 14.41 0.20
N GLY A 145 -4.81 15.07 0.03
CA GLY A 145 -4.90 16.36 -0.67
C GLY A 145 -4.96 17.56 0.28
N PRO A 146 -4.87 18.79 -0.25
CA PRO A 146 -4.95 20.00 0.55
C PRO A 146 -6.30 20.14 1.27
N ASN A 147 -6.29 20.73 2.46
CA ASN A 147 -7.52 21.00 3.24
C ASN A 147 -8.38 19.75 3.55
N GLY A 148 -7.77 18.55 3.54
CA GLY A 148 -8.46 17.28 3.80
C GLY A 148 -9.29 16.78 2.62
N SER A 149 -8.95 17.19 1.39
CA SER A 149 -9.48 16.60 0.15
C SER A 149 -8.76 15.28 -0.15
N ASP A 150 -9.05 14.25 0.62
CA ASP A 150 -8.44 12.94 0.42
C ASP A 150 -9.09 12.19 -0.75
N HIS A 151 -8.27 11.51 -1.53
CA HIS A 151 -8.69 10.70 -2.67
C HIS A 151 -8.10 9.28 -2.56
N CYS A 152 -8.67 8.34 -3.30
CA CYS A 152 -8.09 7.01 -3.47
C CYS A 152 -8.01 6.71 -4.96
N TRP A 153 -6.79 6.44 -5.44
CA TRP A 153 -6.61 5.79 -6.72
C TRP A 153 -6.71 4.28 -6.52
N LEU A 154 -7.72 3.67 -7.13
CA LEU A 154 -7.88 2.23 -7.12
C LEU A 154 -6.99 1.63 -8.21
N GLY A 155 -6.06 0.78 -7.78
CA GLY A 155 -5.20 0.02 -8.67
C GLY A 155 -5.88 -1.28 -9.07
N LYS A 156 -5.59 -2.37 -8.36
CA LYS A 156 -6.17 -3.69 -8.64
C LYS A 156 -7.37 -3.95 -7.74
N ALA A 157 -8.48 -4.37 -8.35
CA ALA A 157 -9.59 -4.99 -7.67
C ALA A 157 -9.71 -6.45 -8.13
N SER A 158 -9.96 -7.38 -7.20
CA SER A 158 -10.05 -8.81 -7.52
C SER A 158 -11.01 -9.53 -6.58
N LEU A 159 -11.58 -10.63 -7.06
CA LEU A 159 -12.38 -11.56 -6.29
C LEU A 159 -11.65 -12.90 -6.22
N LEU A 160 -11.58 -13.49 -5.03
CA LEU A 160 -11.21 -14.89 -4.87
C LEU A 160 -12.44 -15.68 -4.44
N ILE A 161 -12.88 -16.59 -5.29
CA ILE A 161 -14.04 -17.46 -5.07
C ILE A 161 -13.62 -18.90 -5.35
N LYS A 162 -13.86 -19.81 -4.40
CA LYS A 162 -13.52 -21.24 -4.53
C LYS A 162 -12.04 -21.49 -4.92
N GLY A 163 -11.12 -20.71 -4.36
CA GLY A 163 -9.69 -20.82 -4.66
C GLY A 163 -9.22 -20.08 -5.92
N GLU A 164 -10.14 -19.59 -6.76
CA GLU A 164 -9.79 -18.93 -8.02
C GLU A 164 -9.82 -17.40 -7.88
N LEU A 165 -8.69 -16.76 -8.19
CA LEU A 165 -8.56 -15.30 -8.18
C LEU A 165 -8.86 -14.74 -9.58
N SER A 166 -9.87 -13.87 -9.68
CA SER A 166 -10.26 -13.20 -10.93
C SER A 166 -10.28 -11.68 -10.77
N PRO A 167 -10.02 -10.90 -11.84
CA PRO A 167 -10.17 -9.45 -11.81
C PRO A 167 -11.61 -9.03 -11.52
N LEU A 168 -11.79 -8.04 -10.64
CA LEU A 168 -13.07 -7.39 -10.40
C LEU A 168 -13.12 -6.09 -11.20
N VAL A 169 -13.94 -6.04 -12.25
CA VAL A 169 -14.15 -4.84 -13.05
C VAL A 169 -15.23 -4.00 -12.37
N LEU A 170 -14.84 -2.84 -11.84
CA LEU A 170 -15.80 -1.86 -11.34
C LEU A 170 -16.27 -1.00 -12.52
N SER A 171 -17.52 -1.16 -12.95
CA SER A 171 -18.12 -0.23 -13.89
C SER A 171 -18.37 1.09 -13.18
N ALA A 172 -17.79 2.18 -13.68
CA ALA A 172 -18.26 3.51 -13.33
C ALA A 172 -19.65 3.68 -13.96
N ASN A 173 -20.71 3.66 -13.14
CA ASN A 173 -21.99 4.18 -13.62
C ASN A 173 -21.77 5.65 -13.96
N SER A 174 -21.92 5.96 -15.23
CA SER A 174 -21.89 7.30 -15.80
C SER A 174 -22.85 8.24 -15.07
N THR A 175 -22.36 9.47 -14.83
CA THR A 175 -23.11 10.72 -14.58
C THR A 175 -23.94 10.83 -13.30
N SER A 176 -23.37 11.49 -12.28
CA SER A 176 -24.12 12.49 -11.52
C SER A 176 -23.95 13.84 -12.25
N GLN A 177 -24.92 14.18 -13.11
CA GLN A 177 -25.17 15.59 -13.42
C GLN A 177 -25.79 16.22 -12.17
N VAL A 178 -25.10 17.19 -11.56
CA VAL A 178 -25.69 18.30 -10.82
C VAL A 178 -24.90 19.55 -11.18
#